data_AF-A0A1H0UTY1-F1
#
_entry.id   AF-A0A1H0UTY1-F1
#
_cell.length_a   1.000
_cell.length_b   1.000
_cell.length_c   1.000
_cell.angle_alpha   90.00
_cell.angle_beta   90.00
_cell.angle_gamma   90.00
#
_symmetry.space_group_name_H-M   'P 1'
#
loop_
_entity.id
_entity.type
_entity.pdbx_description
1 polymer ?
#
loop_
_entity_poly.entity_id
_entity_poly.type
_entity_poly.pdbx_seq_one_letter_code
_entity_poly.pdbx_strand_id
1 'polypeptide(L)'
;MYGNNALNAYKNNSVNHSSKEQLLLMLVDGAVRFAKTAREDLINKDIKNSHENLIKTQNIFTELMVSLDQNAGEWATQIFKVYKYINEKLAEANIKKDPKILEEVIPLIEEVRSIWYEANKKAVMG
;
A
#
# COMPACT_ATOMS: atom_id res chain seq x y z
N MET A 1 18.80 7.55 -18.18
CA MET A 1 19.12 7.77 -16.76
C MET A 1 17.89 8.36 -16.07
N TYR A 2 17.01 7.54 -15.51
CA TYR A 2 15.76 7.99 -14.86
C TYR A 2 15.68 7.44 -13.44
N GLY A 3 16.40 8.06 -12.49
CA GLY A 3 16.51 7.54 -11.12
C GLY A 3 16.67 8.57 -10.01
N ASN A 4 16.50 9.87 -10.28
CA ASN A 4 16.84 10.92 -9.31
C ASN A 4 15.69 11.84 -8.86
N ASN A 5 14.49 11.74 -9.44
CA ASN A 5 13.42 12.71 -9.13
C ASN A 5 12.38 12.23 -8.10
N ALA A 6 12.19 10.93 -7.91
CA ALA A 6 11.42 10.43 -6.77
C ALA A 6 12.09 10.85 -5.44
N LEU A 7 13.43 10.87 -5.40
CA LEU A 7 14.25 11.19 -4.23
C LEU A 7 14.12 12.65 -3.75
N ASN A 8 13.93 13.60 -4.67
CA ASN A 8 13.96 15.03 -4.35
C ASN A 8 12.67 15.53 -3.68
N ALA A 9 11.54 14.85 -3.87
CA ALA A 9 10.30 15.15 -3.14
C ALA A 9 10.43 14.86 -1.62
N TYR A 10 11.39 14.04 -1.20
CA TYR A 10 11.58 13.60 0.19
C TYR A 10 12.68 14.34 0.96
N LYS A 11 13.56 15.12 0.30
CA LYS A 11 14.86 15.51 0.89
C LYS A 11 14.91 16.78 1.76
N ASN A 12 13.82 17.54 1.93
CA ASN A 12 13.87 18.81 2.68
C ASN A 12 13.24 18.75 4.09
N ASN A 13 14.06 18.45 5.12
CA ASN A 13 13.93 18.72 6.58
C ASN A 13 13.96 17.49 7.53
N SER A 14 15.16 17.10 7.95
CA SER A 14 15.52 15.83 8.58
C SER A 14 15.10 15.58 10.04
N VAL A 15 14.45 16.52 10.75
CA VAL A 15 14.07 16.31 12.17
C VAL A 15 12.62 15.85 12.36
N ASN A 16 11.73 16.15 11.40
CA ASN A 16 10.31 15.74 11.40
C ASN A 16 9.98 14.65 10.37
N HIS A 17 10.97 14.21 9.59
CA HIS A 17 10.75 13.30 8.46
C HIS A 17 10.68 11.84 8.91
N SER A 18 11.58 11.38 9.78
CA SER A 18 11.68 9.96 10.15
C SER A 18 10.36 9.37 10.68
N SER A 19 9.52 10.17 11.34
CA SER A 19 8.18 9.75 11.78
C SER A 19 7.22 9.53 10.61
N LYS A 20 7.28 10.35 9.54
CA LYS A 20 6.46 10.18 8.33
C LYS A 20 6.87 8.96 7.52
N GLU A 21 8.17 8.73 7.32
CA GLU A 21 8.65 7.51 6.66
C GLU A 21 8.27 6.27 7.48
N GLN A 22 8.46 6.31 8.80
CA GLN A 22 8.08 5.20 9.66
C GLN A 22 6.56 4.95 9.64
N LEU A 23 5.72 6.00 9.62
CA LEU A 23 4.28 5.88 9.46
C LEU A 23 3.92 5.24 8.12
N LEU A 24 4.58 5.64 7.03
CA LEU A 24 4.38 5.03 5.71
C LEU A 24 4.72 3.54 5.74
N LEU A 25 5.86 3.15 6.32
CA LEU A 25 6.24 1.74 6.46
C LEU A 25 5.23 0.96 7.32
N MET A 26 4.75 1.55 8.42
CA MET A 26 3.70 0.96 9.26
C MET A 26 2.37 0.79 8.51
N LEU A 27 2.00 1.73 7.65
CA LEU A 27 0.81 1.64 6.82
C LEU A 27 0.91 0.46 5.84
N VAL A 28 2.03 0.34 5.12
CA VAL A 28 2.19 -0.75 4.13
C VAL A 28 2.35 -2.12 4.80
N ASP A 29 2.96 -2.19 5.99
CA ASP A 29 2.95 -3.40 6.82
C ASP A 29 1.54 -3.76 7.30
N GLY A 30 0.79 -2.75 7.75
CA GLY A 30 -0.61 -2.89 8.12
C GLY A 30 -1.46 -3.42 6.97
N ALA A 31 -1.28 -2.89 5.76
CA ALA A 31 -2.00 -3.32 4.57
C ALA A 31 -1.77 -4.81 4.26
N VAL A 32 -0.50 -5.27 4.29
CA VAL A 32 -0.18 -6.69 4.08
C VAL A 32 -0.81 -7.55 5.17
N ARG A 33 -0.68 -7.14 6.44
CA ARG A 33 -1.26 -7.89 7.56
C ARG A 33 -2.78 -8.01 7.44
N PHE A 34 -3.49 -6.90 7.26
CA PHE A 34 -4.95 -6.90 7.17
C PHE A 34 -5.45 -7.64 5.94
N ALA A 35 -4.80 -7.53 4.78
CA ALA A 35 -5.19 -8.29 3.60
C ALA A 35 -5.04 -9.81 3.79
N LYS A 36 -3.94 -10.26 4.42
CA LYS A 36 -3.76 -11.68 4.75
C LYS A 36 -4.78 -12.17 5.76
N THR A 37 -5.03 -11.41 6.84
CA THR A 37 -6.06 -11.76 7.82
C THR A 37 -7.44 -11.84 7.16
N ALA A 38 -7.80 -10.87 6.31
CA ALA A 38 -9.07 -10.90 5.58
C ALA A 38 -9.24 -12.15 4.72
N ARG A 39 -8.16 -12.64 4.08
CA ARG A 39 -8.18 -13.88 3.30
C ARG A 39 -8.46 -15.09 4.18
N GLU A 40 -7.75 -15.22 5.30
CA GLU A 40 -7.99 -16.32 6.25
C GLU A 40 -9.41 -16.26 6.82
N ASP A 41 -9.91 -15.07 7.15
CA ASP A 41 -11.27 -14.85 7.62
C ASP A 41 -12.30 -15.29 6.56
N LEU A 42 -12.10 -14.97 5.27
CA LEU A 42 -12.97 -15.45 4.19
C LEU A 42 -12.94 -16.98 4.04
N ILE A 43 -11.76 -17.61 4.12
CA ILE A 43 -11.62 -19.08 4.09
C ILE A 43 -12.39 -19.72 5.24
N ASN A 44 -12.30 -19.12 6.43
CA ASN A 44 -12.99 -19.58 7.63
C ASN A 44 -14.47 -19.15 7.70
N LYS A 45 -14.98 -18.46 6.67
CA LYS A 45 -16.33 -17.91 6.58
C LYS A 45 -16.68 -16.89 7.68
N ASP A 46 -15.68 -16.26 8.28
CA ASP A 46 -15.86 -15.11 9.17
C ASP A 46 -16.06 -13.82 8.34
N ILE A 47 -17.29 -13.64 7.88
CA ILE A 47 -17.66 -12.56 6.97
C ILE A 47 -17.53 -11.17 7.61
N LYS A 48 -17.73 -11.08 8.93
CA LYS A 48 -17.63 -9.81 9.66
C LYS A 48 -16.17 -9.37 9.77
N ASN A 49 -15.30 -10.25 10.27
CA ASN A 49 -13.88 -9.90 10.44
C ASN A 49 -13.19 -9.70 9.09
N SER A 50 -13.51 -10.51 8.08
CA SER A 50 -13.00 -10.28 6.71
C SER A 50 -13.41 -8.90 6.17
N HIS A 51 -14.67 -8.50 6.34
CA HIS A 51 -15.13 -7.18 5.93
C HIS A 51 -14.35 -6.06 6.64
N GLU A 52 -14.21 -6.13 7.96
CA GLU A 52 -13.48 -5.12 8.75
C GLU A 52 -12.02 -5.00 8.30
N ASN A 53 -11.34 -6.13 8.07
CA ASN A 53 -9.96 -6.13 7.60
C ASN A 53 -9.83 -5.62 6.15
N LEU A 54 -10.78 -5.96 5.26
CA LEU A 54 -10.81 -5.43 3.88
C LEU A 54 -11.01 -3.92 3.85
N ILE A 55 -11.88 -3.36 4.71
CA ILE A 55 -12.09 -1.92 4.81
C ILE A 55 -10.83 -1.22 5.34
N LYS A 56 -10.17 -1.79 6.36
CA LYS A 56 -8.89 -1.24 6.85
C LYS A 56 -7.83 -1.18 5.74
N THR A 57 -7.68 -2.25 4.96
CA THR A 57 -6.75 -2.27 3.83
C THR A 57 -7.12 -1.24 2.75
N GLN A 58 -8.41 -1.13 2.39
CA GLN A 58 -8.89 -0.13 1.43
C GLN A 58 -8.62 1.30 1.89
N ASN A 59 -8.84 1.60 3.18
CA ASN A 59 -8.56 2.93 3.74
C ASN A 59 -7.07 3.28 3.64
N ILE A 60 -6.17 2.31 3.86
CA ILE A 60 -4.73 2.53 3.69
C ILE A 60 -4.41 2.88 2.23
N PHE A 61 -4.89 2.11 1.25
CA PHE A 61 -4.64 2.43 -0.17
C PHE A 61 -5.29 3.75 -0.60
N THR A 62 -6.42 4.11 0.00
CA THR A 62 -7.06 5.42 -0.22
C THR A 62 -6.16 6.54 0.28
N GLU A 63 -5.62 6.41 1.49
CA GLU A 63 -4.67 7.37 2.05
C GLU A 63 -3.42 7.49 1.18
N LEU A 64 -2.85 6.36 0.72
CA LEU A 64 -1.71 6.36 -0.20
C LEU A 64 -2.02 7.06 -1.53
N MET A 65 -3.23 6.90 -2.07
CA MET A 65 -3.65 7.60 -3.29
C MET A 65 -3.82 9.11 -3.08
N VAL A 66 -4.40 9.52 -1.94
CA VAL A 66 -4.65 10.94 -1.63
C VAL A 66 -3.37 11.69 -1.27
N SER A 67 -2.43 11.02 -0.60
CA SER A 67 -1.16 11.61 -0.17
C SER A 67 -0.07 11.62 -1.25
N LEU A 68 -0.25 10.91 -2.36
CA LEU A 68 0.72 10.83 -3.44
C LEU A 68 0.72 12.10 -4.30
N ASP A 69 1.88 12.78 -4.37
CA ASP A 69 2.11 13.84 -5.36
C ASP A 69 2.25 13.23 -6.77
N GLN A 70 1.17 13.26 -7.55
CA GLN A 70 1.14 12.74 -8.91
C GLN A 70 2.01 13.57 -9.89
N ASN A 71 2.45 14.77 -9.51
CA ASN A 71 3.36 15.59 -10.33
C ASN A 71 4.84 15.23 -10.12
N ALA A 72 5.15 14.34 -9.17
CA ALA A 72 6.54 13.92 -8.87
C ALA A 72 7.20 13.09 -9.99
N GLY A 73 6.47 12.82 -11.07
CA GLY A 73 6.96 12.19 -12.29
C GLY A 73 6.11 10.99 -12.73
N GLU A 74 6.53 10.35 -13.82
CA GLU A 74 5.79 9.23 -14.41
C GLU A 74 5.58 8.07 -13.42
N TRP A 75 6.57 7.80 -12.57
CA TRP A 75 6.49 6.76 -11.53
C TRP A 75 5.31 6.96 -10.58
N ALA A 76 4.96 8.22 -10.26
CA ALA A 76 3.85 8.54 -9.37
C ALA A 76 2.51 8.20 -10.03
N THR A 77 2.37 8.50 -11.33
CA THR A 77 1.18 8.10 -12.09
C THR A 77 1.07 6.58 -12.23
N GLN A 78 2.19 5.88 -12.39
CA GLN A 78 2.22 4.42 -12.48
C GLN A 78 1.82 3.76 -11.15
N ILE A 79 2.41 4.19 -10.04
CA ILE A 79 2.11 3.61 -8.72
C ILE A 79 0.70 3.95 -8.23
N PHE A 80 0.15 5.11 -8.60
CA PHE A 80 -1.25 5.46 -8.37
C PHE A 80 -2.20 4.43 -8.99
N LYS A 81 -1.94 4.01 -10.25
CA LYS A 81 -2.75 3.00 -10.93
C LYS A 81 -2.72 1.65 -10.21
N VAL A 82 -1.55 1.28 -9.66
CA VAL A 82 -1.41 0.07 -8.84
C VAL A 82 -2.25 0.18 -7.57
N TYR A 83 -2.19 1.30 -6.85
CA TYR A 83 -3.00 1.50 -5.64
C TYR A 83 -4.49 1.45 -5.93
N LYS A 84 -4.92 2.10 -7.02
CA LYS A 84 -6.31 2.09 -7.46
C LYS A 84 -6.78 0.67 -7.78
N TYR A 85 -6.01 -0.08 -8.56
CA TYR A 85 -6.33 -1.47 -8.90
C TYR A 85 -6.43 -2.36 -7.66
N ILE A 86 -5.49 -2.24 -6.72
CA ILE A 86 -5.55 -2.97 -5.45
C ILE A 86 -6.83 -2.62 -4.69
N ASN A 87 -7.16 -1.34 -4.58
CA ASN A 87 -8.35 -0.87 -3.87
C ASN A 87 -9.65 -1.45 -4.49
N GLU A 88 -9.76 -1.41 -5.82
CA GLU A 88 -10.89 -1.99 -6.55
C GLU A 88 -11.01 -3.51 -6.32
N LYS A 89 -9.88 -4.24 -6.32
CA LYS A 89 -9.86 -5.68 -6.05
C LYS A 89 -10.23 -6.04 -4.62
N LEU A 90 -9.82 -5.23 -3.64
CA LEU A 90 -10.24 -5.40 -2.25
C LEU A 90 -11.75 -5.19 -2.08
N ALA A 91 -12.32 -4.19 -2.77
CA ALA A 91 -13.77 -3.97 -2.81
C ALA A 91 -14.49 -5.15 -3.48
N GLU A 92 -13.98 -5.64 -4.60
CA GLU A 92 -14.50 -6.82 -5.31
C GLU A 92 -14.50 -8.06 -4.41
N ALA A 93 -13.39 -8.35 -3.72
CA ALA A 93 -13.28 -9.43 -2.75
C ALA A 93 -14.30 -9.28 -1.61
N ASN A 94 -14.53 -8.06 -1.14
CA ASN A 94 -15.48 -7.79 -0.06
C ASN A 94 -16.93 -7.99 -0.51
N ILE A 95 -17.27 -7.68 -1.75
CA ILE A 95 -18.62 -7.86 -2.30
C ILE A 95 -18.86 -9.35 -2.61
N LYS A 96 -17.93 -9.99 -3.31
CA LYS A 96 -18.07 -11.39 -3.76
C LYS A 96 -17.80 -12.41 -2.67
N LYS A 97 -17.12 -12.02 -1.59
CA LYS A 97 -16.64 -12.92 -0.53
C LYS A 97 -15.78 -14.06 -1.07
N ASP A 98 -14.97 -13.76 -2.09
CA ASP A 98 -14.11 -14.74 -2.76
C ASP A 98 -12.65 -14.56 -2.33
N PRO A 99 -12.06 -15.51 -1.57
CA PRO A 99 -10.68 -15.43 -1.13
C PRO A 99 -9.68 -15.52 -2.29
N LYS A 100 -10.04 -16.05 -3.46
CA LYS A 100 -9.13 -16.13 -4.62
C LYS A 100 -8.72 -14.75 -5.13
N ILE A 101 -9.62 -13.77 -5.04
CA ILE A 101 -9.31 -12.38 -5.38
C ILE A 101 -8.20 -11.84 -4.47
N LEU A 102 -8.19 -12.25 -3.20
CA LEU A 102 -7.13 -11.88 -2.26
C LEU A 102 -5.82 -12.62 -2.52
N GLU A 103 -5.88 -13.89 -2.94
CA GLU A 103 -4.68 -14.64 -3.37
C GLU A 103 -3.98 -13.96 -4.55
N GLU A 104 -4.72 -13.36 -5.48
CA GLU A 104 -4.17 -12.62 -6.61
C GLU A 104 -3.62 -11.24 -6.23
N VAL A 105 -4.31 -10.49 -5.34
CA VAL A 105 -3.94 -9.10 -5.04
C VAL A 105 -2.89 -8.97 -3.93
N ILE A 106 -2.82 -9.90 -2.97
CA ILE A 106 -1.86 -9.83 -1.86
C ILE A 106 -0.41 -9.71 -2.34
N PRO A 107 0.06 -10.46 -3.35
CA PRO A 107 1.41 -10.29 -3.89
C PRO A 107 1.71 -8.85 -4.34
N LEU A 108 0.75 -8.16 -4.94
CA LEU A 108 0.90 -6.74 -5.33
C LEU A 108 1.01 -5.81 -4.11
N ILE A 109 0.24 -6.09 -3.05
CA ILE A 109 0.34 -5.35 -1.78
C ILE A 109 1.74 -5.54 -1.16
N GLU A 110 2.27 -6.76 -1.22
CA GLU A 110 3.62 -7.07 -0.73
C GLU A 110 4.72 -6.40 -1.57
N GLU A 111 4.53 -6.31 -2.89
CA GLU A 111 5.42 -5.58 -3.78
C GLU A 111 5.41 -4.08 -3.48
N VAL A 112 4.24 -3.48 -3.29
CA VAL A 112 4.11 -2.06 -2.86
C VAL A 112 4.86 -1.82 -1.55
N ARG A 113 4.69 -2.69 -0.56
CA ARG A 113 5.45 -2.60 0.70
C ARG A 113 6.96 -2.64 0.41
N SER A 114 7.41 -3.58 -0.40
CA SER A 114 8.82 -3.78 -0.70
C SER A 114 9.44 -2.55 -1.38
N ILE A 115 8.73 -1.95 -2.33
CA ILE A 115 9.12 -0.70 -3.00
C ILE A 115 9.37 0.41 -1.97
N TRP A 116 8.47 0.59 -1.00
CA TRP A 116 8.63 1.65 0.00
C TRP A 116 9.75 1.38 1.00
N TYR A 117 9.97 0.14 1.38
CA TYR A 117 11.11 -0.26 2.19
C TYR A 117 12.44 0.01 1.47
N GLU A 118 12.52 -0.33 0.17
CA GLU A 118 13.70 -0.05 -0.64
C GLU A 118 13.94 1.45 -0.83
N ALA A 119 12.88 2.23 -1.08
CA ALA A 119 12.95 3.68 -1.21
C ALA A 119 13.48 4.32 0.09
N ASN A 120 12.95 3.91 1.25
CA ASN A 120 13.42 4.38 2.55
C ASN A 120 14.88 4.00 2.80
N LYS A 121 15.27 2.75 2.50
CA LYS A 121 16.67 2.32 2.65
C LYS A 121 17.62 3.18 1.81
N LYS A 122 17.27 3.47 0.56
CA LYS A 122 18.07 4.33 -0.33
C LYS A 122 18.15 5.77 0.19
N ALA A 123 17.07 6.30 0.75
CA ALA A 123 17.03 7.65 1.33
C ALA A 123 17.89 7.78 2.60
N VAL A 124 17.95 6.76 3.44
CA VAL A 124 18.77 6.76 4.67
C VAL A 124 20.26 6.58 4.36
N MET A 125 20.61 5.85 3.29
CA MET A 125 22.00 5.56 2.93
C MET A 125 22.70 6.66 2.10
N GLY A 126 21.97 7.67 1.58
CA GLY A 126 22.51 8.64 0.63
C GLY A 126 22.08 10.09 0.82
#